data_AF-A0A950KYW5-F1
#
_entry.id   AF-A0A950KYW5-F1
#
_cell.length_a   1.000
_cell.length_b   1.000
_cell.length_c   1.000
_cell.angle_alpha   90.00
_cell.angle_beta   90.00
_cell.angle_gamma   90.00
#
_symmetry.space_group_name_H-M   'P 1'
#
loop_
_entity.id
_entity.type
_entity.pdbx_description
1 polymer ?
#
loop_
_entity_poly.entity_id
_entity_poly.type
_entity_poly.pdbx_seq_one_letter_code
_entity_poly.pdbx_strand_id
1 'polypeptide(L)'
;MAATSTTNAWAVGDTNFTNGADKTLIEHWNGHAWSSTNPGSKSGSLLAVAATSAANAWAVGSYHNPGTASQNLALRWNGNSWG
;
A
#
# COMPACT_ATOMS: atom_id res chain seq x y z
N MET A 1 -6.60 6.71 -2.60
CA MET A 1 -7.17 6.57 -1.24
C MET A 1 -8.52 5.86 -1.32
N ALA A 2 -8.92 5.16 -0.27
CA ALA A 2 -10.24 4.54 -0.12
C ALA A 2 -10.71 4.65 1.33
N ALA A 3 -11.98 4.91 1.57
CA ALA A 3 -12.56 4.99 2.91
C ALA A 3 -13.81 4.12 3.00
N THR A 4 -13.97 3.42 4.12
CA THR A 4 -15.16 2.59 4.42
C THR A 4 -15.97 3.15 5.59
N SER A 5 -15.37 4.00 6.42
CA SER A 5 -16.04 4.75 7.49
C SER A 5 -15.22 5.98 7.89
N THR A 6 -15.72 6.78 8.82
CA THR A 6 -14.98 7.89 9.44
C THR A 6 -13.76 7.42 10.23
N THR A 7 -13.69 6.13 10.57
CA THR A 7 -12.63 5.50 11.37
C THR A 7 -11.81 4.48 10.60
N ASN A 8 -12.01 4.36 9.28
CA ASN A 8 -11.31 3.39 8.47
C ASN A 8 -11.12 3.89 7.03
N ALA A 9 -9.89 4.32 6.75
CA ALA A 9 -9.45 4.67 5.41
C ALA A 9 -8.02 4.20 5.14
N TRP A 10 -7.70 4.04 3.85
CA TRP A 10 -6.41 3.61 3.35
C TRP A 10 -5.88 4.62 2.33
N ALA A 11 -4.61 4.96 2.46
CA ALA A 11 -3.84 5.68 1.45
C ALA A 11 -2.68 4.78 0.99
N VAL A 12 -2.32 4.89 -0.27
CA VAL A 12 -1.20 4.14 -0.86
C VAL A 12 -0.38 5.04 -1.76
N GLY A 13 0.88 4.69 -1.92
CA GLY A 13 1.82 5.40 -2.76
C GLY A 13 3.20 4.78 -2.65
N ASP A 14 4.20 5.66 -2.68
CA ASP A 14 5.59 5.33 -2.45
C ASP A 14 6.27 6.37 -1.55
N THR A 15 7.39 5.94 -0.98
CA THR A 15 8.35 6.84 -0.34
C THR A 15 9.60 6.93 -1.18
N ASN A 16 10.05 8.15 -1.46
CA ASN A 16 11.36 8.40 -2.05
C ASN A 16 12.44 8.07 -1.01
N PHE A 17 13.19 6.98 -1.22
CA PHE A 17 14.43 6.75 -0.51
C PHE A 17 15.64 7.14 -1.37
N THR A 18 16.62 7.77 -0.73
CA THR A 18 17.95 8.05 -1.25
C THR A 18 18.53 6.77 -1.87
N ASN A 19 18.94 6.84 -3.15
CA ASN A 19 19.45 5.77 -4.04
C ASN A 19 18.47 5.28 -5.15
N GLY A 20 17.35 5.96 -5.36
CA GLY A 20 16.58 5.84 -6.62
C GLY A 20 15.67 4.61 -6.73
N ALA A 21 15.36 3.96 -5.62
CA ALA A 21 14.37 2.88 -5.57
C ALA A 21 13.19 3.30 -4.67
N ASP A 22 12.04 3.53 -5.30
CA ASP A 22 10.78 3.80 -4.61
C ASP A 22 10.42 2.61 -3.72
N LYS A 23 9.95 2.87 -2.50
CA LYS A 23 9.37 1.81 -1.63
C LYS A 23 7.89 1.99 -1.53
N THR A 24 7.13 0.90 -1.62
CA THR A 24 5.68 0.94 -1.47
C THR A 24 5.31 1.47 -0.08
N LEU A 25 4.31 2.35 -0.05
CA LEU A 25 3.74 2.92 1.17
C LEU A 25 2.26 2.57 1.23
N ILE A 26 1.82 2.14 2.41
CA ILE A 26 0.40 2.00 2.75
C ILE A 26 0.20 2.67 4.11
N GLU A 27 -0.78 3.55 4.22
CA GLU A 27 -1.16 4.20 5.47
C GLU A 27 -2.62 3.91 5.82
N HIS A 28 -2.88 3.71 7.12
CA HIS A 28 -4.20 3.46 7.67
C HIS A 28 -4.65 4.62 8.53
N TRP A 29 -5.89 5.04 8.34
CA TRP A 29 -6.57 6.00 9.20
C TRP A 29 -7.48 5.27 10.18
N ASN A 30 -7.29 5.54 11.47
CA ASN A 30 -8.06 4.92 12.56
C ASN A 30 -9.19 5.82 13.11
N GLY A 31 -9.49 6.95 12.48
CA GLY A 31 -10.43 7.95 12.99
C GLY A 31 -9.80 9.14 13.70
N HIS A 32 -8.51 9.05 14.04
CA HIS A 32 -7.79 10.08 14.80
C HIS A 32 -6.43 10.42 14.19
N ALA A 33 -5.71 9.40 13.71
CA ALA A 33 -4.39 9.56 13.14
C ALA A 33 -4.16 8.58 11.99
N TRP A 34 -3.25 8.97 11.10
CA TRP A 34 -2.67 8.08 10.10
C TRP A 34 -1.50 7.30 10.72
N SER A 35 -1.37 6.03 10.35
CA SER A 35 -0.22 5.20 10.68
C SER A 35 0.23 4.40 9.46
N SER A 36 1.53 4.33 9.23
CA SER A 36 2.07 3.53 8.14
C SER A 36 2.01 2.04 8.49
N THR A 37 1.46 1.24 7.57
CA THR A 37 1.54 -0.23 7.61
C THR A 37 2.60 -0.66 6.62
N ASN A 38 3.59 -1.44 7.05
CA ASN A 38 4.64 -1.93 6.16
C ASN A 38 4.19 -3.26 5.51
N PRO A 39 3.83 -3.29 4.21
CA PRO A 39 3.46 -4.53 3.53
C PRO A 39 4.67 -5.41 3.15
N GLY A 40 5.89 -4.98 3.45
CA GLY A 40 7.13 -5.67 3.09
C GLY A 40 8.04 -4.83 2.17
N SER A 41 9.26 -5.30 1.98
CA SER A 41 10.38 -4.56 1.38
C SER A 41 10.40 -4.54 -0.16
N LYS A 42 9.24 -4.43 -0.84
CA LYS A 42 9.24 -4.36 -2.31
C LYS A 42 9.57 -2.94 -2.79
N SER A 43 10.61 -2.84 -3.62
CA SER A 43 10.93 -1.60 -4.33
C SER A 43 9.92 -1.36 -5.44
N GLY A 44 8.96 -0.46 -5.23
CA GLY A 44 7.86 -0.19 -6.14
C GLY A 44 6.96 0.94 -5.66
N SER A 45 5.89 1.15 -6.41
CA SER A 45 4.85 2.15 -6.11
C SER A 45 3.47 1.50 -6.18
N LEU A 46 2.60 1.86 -5.24
CA LEU A 46 1.20 1.49 -5.22
C LEU A 46 0.37 2.66 -5.76
N LEU A 47 -0.35 2.40 -6.85
CA LEU A 47 -1.04 3.43 -7.62
C LEU A 47 -2.51 3.58 -7.21
N ALA A 48 -3.12 2.51 -6.70
CA ALA A 48 -4.52 2.52 -6.32
C ALA A 48 -4.80 1.58 -5.14
N VAL A 49 -5.85 1.92 -4.39
CA VAL A 49 -6.39 1.10 -3.30
C VAL A 49 -7.90 1.14 -3.33
N ALA A 50 -8.53 0.00 -3.08
CA ALA A 50 -9.97 -0.14 -2.88
C ALA A 50 -10.23 -0.96 -1.62
N ALA A 51 -11.21 -0.54 -0.82
CA ALA A 51 -11.61 -1.23 0.40
C ALA A 51 -13.11 -1.46 0.40
N THR A 52 -13.53 -2.65 0.82
CA THR A 52 -14.95 -3.04 0.91
C THR A 52 -15.40 -3.24 2.36
N SER A 53 -14.46 -3.48 3.27
CA SER A 53 -14.70 -3.54 4.71
C SER A 53 -13.40 -3.28 5.48
N ALA A 54 -13.49 -3.22 6.80
CA ALA A 54 -12.32 -3.10 7.67
C ALA A 54 -11.32 -4.26 7.53
N ALA A 55 -11.76 -5.40 6.98
CA ALA A 55 -10.96 -6.62 6.83
C ALA A 55 -10.76 -7.05 5.36
N ASN A 56 -11.12 -6.19 4.39
CA ASN A 56 -10.98 -6.53 2.98
C ASN A 56 -10.65 -5.28 2.14
N ALA A 57 -9.40 -5.20 1.74
CA ALA A 57 -8.91 -4.17 0.82
C ALA A 57 -7.86 -4.75 -0.13
N TRP A 58 -7.70 -4.08 -1.28
CA TRP A 58 -6.73 -4.40 -2.31
C TRP A 58 -5.95 -3.14 -2.67
N ALA A 59 -4.63 -3.26 -2.70
CA ALA A 59 -3.73 -2.24 -3.20
C ALA A 59 -3.00 -2.78 -4.43
N VAL A 60 -2.92 -1.97 -5.49
CA VAL A 60 -2.32 -2.38 -6.77
C VAL A 60 -1.31 -1.36 -7.25
N GLY A 61 -0.31 -1.83 -7.97
CA GLY A 61 0.74 -0.99 -8.53
C GLY A 61 1.80 -1.83 -9.24
N SER A 62 3.05 -1.41 -9.13
CA SER A 62 4.16 -2.10 -9.77
C SER A 62 5.41 -2.11 -8.89
N TYR A 63 6.30 -3.06 -9.13
CA TYR A 63 7.61 -3.12 -8.50
C TYR A 63 8.69 -3.43 -9.53
N HIS A 64 9.92 -3.08 -9.18
CA HIS A 64 11.07 -3.21 -10.07
C HIS A 64 12.20 -3.95 -9.34
N ASN A 65 12.68 -5.03 -9.95
CA ASN A 65 13.93 -5.65 -9.54
C ASN A 65 15.05 -5.17 -10.47
N PRO A 66 16.27 -4.94 -9.94
CA PRO A 66 17.41 -4.58 -10.78
C PRO A 66 17.62 -5.58 -11.92
N GLY A 67 17.74 -5.09 -13.14
CA GLY A 67 17.96 -5.91 -14.33
C GLY A 67 16.71 -6.60 -14.90
N THR A 68 15.51 -6.33 -14.37
CA THR A 68 14.25 -6.86 -14.92
C THR A 68 13.31 -5.77 -15.38
N ALA A 69 12.36 -6.13 -16.23
CA ALA A 69 11.20 -5.29 -16.50
C ALA A 69 10.34 -5.08 -15.23
N SER A 70 9.53 -4.02 -15.25
CA SER A 70 8.52 -3.75 -14.23
C SER A 70 7.53 -4.91 -14.11
N GLN A 71 7.15 -5.24 -12.87
CA GLN A 71 6.21 -6.33 -12.57
C GLN A 71 4.99 -5.78 -11.84
N ASN A 72 3.81 -6.34 -12.15
CA ASN A 72 2.57 -5.99 -11.47
C ASN A 72 2.63 -6.39 -10.00
N LEU A 73 2.11 -5.53 -9.13
CA LEU A 73 1.94 -5.78 -7.71
C LEU A 73 0.46 -5.71 -7.36
N ALA A 74 -0.02 -6.72 -6.65
CA ALA A 74 -1.28 -6.67 -5.94
C ALA A 74 -1.03 -7.16 -4.51
N LEU A 75 -1.53 -6.42 -3.53
CA LEU A 75 -1.49 -6.76 -2.12
C LEU A 75 -2.91 -6.78 -1.60
N ARG A 76 -3.22 -7.76 -0.75
CA ARG A 76 -4.53 -7.90 -0.13
C ARG A 76 -4.42 -7.70 1.38
N TRP A 77 -5.31 -6.86 1.92
CA TRP A 77 -5.55 -6.76 3.34
C TRP A 77 -6.60 -7.79 3.75
N ASN A 78 -6.28 -8.60 4.76
CA ASN A 78 -7.16 -9.65 5.28
C ASN A 78 -7.76 -9.32 6.66
N GLY A 79 -7.59 -8.08 7.15
CA GLY A 79 -7.97 -7.67 8.52
C GLY A 79 -6.81 -7.63 9.51
N ASN A 80 -5.69 -8.28 9.19
CA ASN A 80 -4.52 -8.36 10.08
C ASN A 80 -3.22 -7.91 9.41
N SER A 81 -3.02 -8.28 8.15
CA SER A 81 -1.80 -7.96 7.41
C SER A 81 -2.07 -7.79 5.92
N TRP A 82 -1.17 -7.05 5.26
CA TRP A 82 -1.05 -7.01 3.80
C TRP A 82 -0.18 -8.18 3.33
N GLY A 83 -0.58 -8.86 2.25
CA GLY A 83 0.16 -9.95 1.62
C GLY A 83 -0.41 -10.40 0.29
#